data_AF-A0A9J6FLZ4-F1
#
_entry.id   AF-A0A9J6FLZ4-F1
#
_cell.length_a   1.000
_cell.length_b   1.000
_cell.length_c   1.000
_cell.angle_alpha   90.00
_cell.angle_beta   90.00
_cell.angle_gamma   90.00
#
_symmetry.space_group_name_H-M   'P 1'
#
loop_
_entity.id
_entity.type
_entity.pdbx_description
1 polymer ?
#
loop_
_entity_poly.entity_id
_entity_poly.type
_entity_poly.pdbx_seq_one_letter_code
_entity_poly.pdbx_strand_id
1 'polypeptide(L)'
;MYRKAVLRRMLSAYDASKRYNVDLLGAIHLLKISWKELAASKVANCFAHAGFSRARVSDPENDQLNEDWTCSDLHEAVHKIADREVEGDFETFAVTDATPPVVDPKVGCGDN
;
A
#
# COMPACT_ATOMS: atom_id res chain seq x y z
N MET A 1 2.08 17.27 3.48
CA MET A 1 1.23 17.67 2.33
C MET A 1 -0.23 17.78 2.72
N TYR A 2 -0.86 16.73 3.26
CA TYR A 2 -2.24 16.78 3.79
C TYR A 2 -2.51 17.95 4.78
N ARG A 3 -1.72 18.06 5.86
CA ARG A 3 -1.90 19.12 6.87
C ARG A 3 -1.85 20.53 6.26
N LYS A 4 -0.96 20.75 5.29
CA LYS A 4 -0.83 22.03 4.57
C LYS A 4 -2.08 22.33 3.73
N ALA A 5 -2.63 21.32 3.06
CA ALA A 5 -3.84 21.47 2.25
C ALA A 5 -5.08 21.75 3.11
N VAL A 6 -5.19 21.10 4.27
CA VAL A 6 -6.25 21.35 5.26
C VAL A 6 -6.17 22.79 5.79
N LEU A 7 -4.99 23.23 6.23
CA LEU A 7 -4.77 24.58 6.75
C LEU A 7 -5.10 25.66 5.71
N ARG A 8 -4.71 25.47 4.45
CA ARG A 8 -5.07 26.40 3.36
C ARG A 8 -6.58 26.51 3.20
N ARG A 9 -7.30 25.39 3.21
CA ARG A 9 -8.78 25.41 3.10
C ARG A 9 -9.44 26.04 4.33
N MET A 10 -8.90 25.81 5.53
CA MET A 10 -9.36 26.48 6.75
C MET A 10 -9.19 28.00 6.64
N LEU A 11 -8.03 28.46 6.16
CA LEU A 11 -7.74 29.87 5.96
C LEU A 11 -8.73 30.49 4.95
N SER A 12 -8.93 29.84 3.79
CA SER A 12 -9.89 30.33 2.79
C SER A 12 -11.33 30.37 3.30
N ALA A 13 -11.73 29.43 4.17
CA ALA A 13 -13.05 29.47 4.81
C ALA A 13 -13.17 30.62 5.81
N TYR A 14 -12.10 30.86 6.58
CA TYR A 14 -12.00 31.99 7.51
C TYR A 14 -12.09 33.33 6.79
N ASP A 15 -11.35 33.51 5.69
CA ASP A 15 -11.39 34.73 4.87
C ASP A 15 -12.80 34.98 4.30
N ALA A 16 -13.52 33.91 3.97
CA ALA A 16 -14.90 33.97 3.51
C ALA A 16 -15.93 34.13 4.65
N SER A 17 -15.50 34.28 5.91
CA SER A 17 -16.35 34.31 7.11
C SER A 17 -17.27 33.09 7.24
N LYS A 18 -16.87 31.94 6.68
CA LYS A 18 -17.61 30.67 6.74
C LYS A 18 -16.99 29.75 7.78
N ARG A 19 -17.84 29.02 8.50
CA ARG A 19 -17.36 27.93 9.37
C ARG A 19 -16.75 26.84 8.51
N TYR A 20 -15.50 26.48 8.81
CA TYR A 20 -14.84 25.37 8.15
C TYR A 20 -15.47 24.05 8.58
N ASN A 21 -16.05 23.32 7.63
CA ASN A 21 -16.50 21.95 7.81
C ASN A 21 -15.99 21.11 6.62
N VAL A 22 -15.45 19.93 6.91
CA VAL A 22 -15.00 19.00 5.88
C VAL A 22 -16.09 17.97 5.68
N ASP A 23 -16.81 18.11 4.57
CA ASP A 23 -17.69 17.06 4.08
C ASP A 23 -16.88 15.86 3.56
N LEU A 24 -17.50 14.67 3.51
CA LEU A 24 -16.88 13.42 3.07
C LEU A 24 -16.21 13.57 1.70
N LEU A 25 -16.90 14.21 0.75
CA LEU A 25 -16.34 14.50 -0.57
C LEU A 25 -15.09 15.39 -0.51
N GLY A 26 -15.08 16.34 0.43
CA GLY A 26 -13.95 17.22 0.70
C GLY A 26 -12.74 16.45 1.26
N ALA A 27 -12.99 15.46 2.13
CA ALA A 27 -11.97 14.56 2.66
C ALA A 27 -11.36 13.67 1.57
N ILE A 28 -12.18 13.08 0.70
CA ILE A 28 -11.73 12.26 -0.44
C ILE A 28 -10.83 13.09 -1.37
N HIS A 29 -11.23 14.33 -1.67
CA HIS A 29 -10.39 15.24 -2.47
C HIS A 29 -9.06 15.56 -1.79
N LEU A 30 -9.04 15.80 -0.48
CA LEU A 30 -7.80 16.05 0.27
C LEU A 30 -6.87 14.84 0.22
N LEU A 31 -7.43 13.63 0.35
CA LEU A 31 -6.68 12.38 0.26
C LEU A 31 -6.06 12.23 -1.13
N LYS A 32 -6.86 12.39 -2.19
CA LYS A 32 -6.40 12.32 -3.59
C LYS A 32 -5.25 13.29 -3.87
N ILE A 33 -5.38 14.55 -3.42
CA ILE A 33 -4.32 15.55 -3.60
C ILE A 33 -3.06 15.13 -2.85
N SER A 34 -3.21 14.76 -1.57
CA SER A 34 -2.09 14.37 -0.72
C SER A 34 -1.35 13.14 -1.24
N TRP A 35 -2.09 12.18 -1.82
CA TRP A 35 -1.54 10.97 -2.42
C TRP A 35 -0.73 11.29 -3.68
N LYS A 36 -1.25 12.16 -4.56
CA LYS A 36 -0.52 12.59 -5.76
C LYS A 36 0.78 13.33 -5.46
N GLU A 37 0.81 14.08 -4.37
CA GLU A 37 2.01 14.81 -3.97
C GLU A 37 3.03 13.93 -3.22
N LEU A 38 2.68 12.68 -2.87
CA LEU A 38 3.56 11.77 -2.16
C LEU A 38 4.61 11.18 -3.11
N ALA A 39 5.89 11.45 -2.82
CA ALA A 39 6.99 10.88 -3.60
C ALA A 39 7.11 9.36 -3.37
N ALA A 40 7.41 8.61 -4.43
CA ALA A 40 7.63 7.16 -4.38
C ALA A 40 8.71 6.76 -3.36
N SER A 41 9.72 7.61 -3.15
CA SER A 41 10.75 7.40 -2.12
C SER A 41 10.20 7.36 -0.69
N LYS A 42 9.14 8.13 -0.40
CA LYS A 42 8.47 8.09 0.91
C LYS A 42 7.71 6.79 1.10
N VAL A 43 7.06 6.30 0.04
CA VAL A 43 6.38 5.00 0.04
C VAL A 43 7.41 3.87 0.26
N ALA A 44 8.50 3.87 -0.51
CA ALA A 44 9.59 2.91 -0.36
C ALA A 44 10.19 2.92 1.06
N ASN A 45 10.35 4.10 1.66
CA ASN A 45 10.85 4.20 3.03
C ASN A 45 9.86 3.63 4.06
N CYS A 46 8.55 3.79 3.86
CA CYS A 46 7.54 3.16 4.71
C CYS A 46 7.64 1.62 4.62
N PHE A 47 7.79 1.06 3.41
CA PHE A 47 8.00 -0.38 3.23
C PHE A 47 9.30 -0.84 3.91
N ALA A 48 10.40 -0.10 3.75
CA ALA A 48 11.67 -0.42 4.40
C ALA A 48 11.55 -0.43 5.94
N HIS A 49 10.86 0.54 6.54
CA HIS A 49 10.60 0.58 7.98
C HIS A 49 9.71 -0.57 8.47
N ALA A 50 8.82 -1.07 7.63
CA ALA A 50 7.99 -2.23 7.91
C ALA A 50 8.73 -3.57 7.69
N GLY A 51 10.02 -3.54 7.36
CA GLY A 51 10.83 -4.74 7.10
C GLY A 51 10.71 -5.27 5.67
N PHE A 52 9.86 -4.67 4.84
CA PHE A 52 9.79 -4.96 3.42
C PHE A 52 10.92 -4.22 2.70
N SER A 53 12.03 -4.90 2.47
CA SER A 53 13.02 -4.45 1.50
C SER A 53 12.68 -5.05 0.15
N ARG A 54 12.87 -4.29 -0.94
CA ARG A 54 13.04 -4.94 -2.25
C ARG A 54 14.25 -5.85 -2.06
N ALA A 55 14.02 -7.15 -1.99
CA ALA A 55 15.08 -8.10 -2.23
C ALA A 55 15.77 -7.63 -3.52
N ARG A 56 17.09 -7.55 -3.52
CA ARG A 56 17.84 -7.47 -4.77
C ARG A 56 17.66 -8.81 -5.46
N VAL A 57 16.45 -9.09 -5.91
CA VAL A 57 16.23 -10.17 -6.85
C VAL A 57 16.86 -9.61 -8.11
N SER A 58 18.11 -9.99 -8.34
CA SER A 58 18.58 -10.17 -9.71
C SER A 58 17.72 -11.30 -10.28
N ASP A 59 16.46 -10.98 -10.57
CA ASP A 59 15.58 -11.77 -11.42
C ASP A 59 15.87 -11.24 -12.83
N PRO A 60 16.62 -11.97 -13.67
CA PRO A 60 16.93 -11.51 -15.01
C PRO A 60 15.71 -11.44 -15.93
N GLU A 61 14.47 -11.75 -15.49
CA GLU A 61 13.31 -11.82 -16.39
C GLU A 61 12.03 -11.07 -15.99
N ASN A 62 11.99 -10.21 -14.97
CA ASN A 62 10.68 -9.58 -14.62
C ASN A 62 10.66 -8.11 -14.18
N ASP A 63 11.64 -7.29 -14.60
CA ASP A 63 11.59 -5.83 -14.46
C ASP A 63 10.94 -5.13 -15.69
N GLN A 64 10.10 -5.85 -16.44
CA GLN A 64 9.10 -5.21 -17.31
C GLN A 64 7.76 -5.23 -16.58
N LEU A 65 7.46 -4.15 -15.86
CA LEU A 65 6.06 -3.76 -15.70
C LEU A 65 5.54 -3.56 -17.13
N ASN A 66 4.85 -4.56 -17.68
CA ASN A 66 4.13 -4.40 -18.92
C ASN A 66 3.17 -3.22 -18.71
N GLU A 67 3.48 -2.09 -19.33
CA GLU A 67 2.68 -0.86 -19.29
C GLU A 67 1.29 -1.06 -19.93
N ASP A 68 0.97 -2.28 -20.35
CA ASP A 68 -0.25 -2.70 -21.04
C ASP A 68 -1.25 -3.41 -20.12
N TRP A 69 -0.95 -3.62 -18.84
CA TRP A 69 -1.95 -4.20 -17.92
C TRP A 69 -3.03 -3.16 -17.63
N THR A 70 -4.19 -3.28 -18.29
CA THR A 70 -5.32 -2.38 -18.05
C THR A 70 -6.03 -2.72 -16.74
N CYS A 71 -6.73 -1.75 -16.15
CA CYS A 71 -7.54 -1.98 -14.94
C CYS A 71 -8.52 -3.16 -15.10
N SER A 72 -8.97 -3.43 -16.32
CA SER A 72 -9.83 -4.55 -16.69
C SER A 72 -9.13 -5.90 -16.54
N ASP A 73 -7.90 -6.01 -17.04
CA ASP A 73 -7.13 -7.26 -16.94
C ASP A 73 -6.82 -7.59 -15.47
N LEU A 74 -6.63 -6.56 -14.61
CA LEU A 74 -6.34 -6.77 -13.19
C LEU A 74 -7.59 -7.23 -12.44
N HIS A 75 -8.74 -6.65 -12.77
CA HIS A 75 -10.04 -7.08 -12.27
C HIS A 75 -10.35 -8.53 -12.65
N GLU A 76 -10.03 -8.94 -13.88
CA GLU A 76 -10.21 -10.32 -14.34
C GLU A 76 -9.31 -11.31 -13.59
N ALA A 77 -8.04 -10.96 -13.39
CA ALA A 77 -7.11 -11.82 -12.64
C ALA A 77 -7.55 -12.03 -11.19
N VAL A 78 -8.06 -10.98 -10.54
CA VAL A 78 -8.58 -11.07 -9.17
C VAL A 78 -9.83 -11.95 -9.10
N HIS A 79 -10.75 -11.83 -10.07
CA HIS A 79 -11.92 -12.70 -10.13
C HIS A 79 -11.55 -14.17 -10.36
N LYS A 80 -10.57 -14.46 -11.22
CA LYS A 80 -10.06 -15.82 -11.45
C LYS A 80 -9.42 -16.45 -10.21
N ILE A 81 -8.79 -15.65 -9.36
CA ILE A 81 -8.25 -16.11 -8.07
C ILE A 81 -9.39 -16.34 -7.06
N ALA A 82 -10.40 -15.47 -7.06
CA ALA A 82 -11.55 -15.56 -6.16
C ALA A 82 -12.47 -16.76 -6.47
N ASP A 83 -12.59 -17.17 -7.73
CA ASP A 83 -13.37 -18.34 -8.16
C ASP A 83 -12.64 -19.67 -7.93
N ARG A 84 -11.39 -19.64 -7.44
CA ARG A 84 -10.69 -20.84 -7.00
C ARG A 84 -11.22 -21.19 -5.61
N GLU A 85 -12.09 -22.20 -5.53
CA GLU A 85 -12.55 -22.75 -4.25
C GLU A 85 -11.32 -23.16 -3.43
N VAL A 86 -10.93 -22.30 -2.48
CA VAL A 86 -9.98 -22.68 -1.45
C VAL A 86 -10.80 -23.44 -0.42
N GLU A 87 -10.68 -24.76 -0.45
CA GLU A 87 -11.30 -25.64 0.54
C GLU A 87 -10.64 -25.35 1.91
N GLY A 88 -11.35 -24.61 2.75
CA GLY A 88 -10.89 -24.19 4.06
C GLY A 88 -11.90 -23.27 4.72
N ASP A 89 -12.24 -23.54 5.97
CA ASP A 89 -13.07 -22.63 6.75
C ASP A 89 -12.27 -21.39 7.18
N PHE A 90 -13.00 -20.33 7.53
CA PHE A 90 -12.41 -19.07 7.99
C PHE A 90 -11.48 -19.27 9.21
N GLU A 91 -11.74 -20.30 10.02
CA GLU A 91 -10.98 -20.63 11.21
C GLU A 91 -9.59 -21.19 10.86
N THR A 92 -9.49 -22.02 9.83
CA THR A 92 -8.22 -22.51 9.28
C THR A 92 -7.35 -21.36 8.72
N PHE A 93 -7.97 -20.40 8.03
CA PHE A 93 -7.26 -19.22 7.52
C PHE A 93 -6.68 -18.37 8.66
N ALA A 94 -7.48 -18.09 9.70
CA ALA A 94 -7.07 -17.27 10.83
C ALA A 94 -5.89 -17.85 11.62
N VAL A 95 -5.82 -19.18 11.74
CA VAL A 95 -4.68 -19.86 12.40
C VAL A 95 -3.41 -19.78 11.56
N THR A 96 -3.54 -19.87 10.23
CA THR A 96 -2.39 -19.87 9.32
C THR A 96 -1.75 -18.47 9.23
N ASP A 97 -2.56 -17.40 9.18
CA ASP A 97 -2.07 -16.00 9.15
C ASP A 97 -1.48 -15.55 10.49
N ALA A 98 -1.96 -16.11 11.61
CA ALA A 98 -1.40 -15.86 12.94
C ALA A 98 -0.07 -16.57 13.19
N THR A 99 0.35 -17.49 12.30
CA THR A 99 1.62 -18.20 12.46
C THR A 99 2.73 -17.35 11.82
N PRO A 100 3.69 -16.81 12.61
CA PRO A 100 4.79 -16.05 12.04
C PRO A 100 5.59 -16.95 11.08
N PRO A 101 6.08 -16.43 9.94
CA PRO A 101 6.91 -17.22 9.05
C PRO A 101 8.07 -17.80 9.86
N VAL A 102 8.28 -19.10 9.77
CA VAL A 102 9.45 -19.77 10.34
C VAL A 102 10.67 -19.18 9.63
N VAL A 103 11.25 -18.16 10.24
CA VAL A 103 12.59 -17.68 9.89
C VAL A 103 13.52 -18.77 10.36
N ASP A 104 14.03 -19.56 9.41
CA ASP A 104 15.15 -20.46 9.67
C ASP A 104 16.26 -19.66 10.36
N PRO A 105 16.71 -20.06 11.56
CA PRO A 105 17.80 -19.38 12.22
C PRO A 105 19.03 -19.52 11.33
N LYS A 106 19.57 -18.37 10.90
CA LYS A 106 20.86 -18.22 10.21
C LYS A 106 21.85 -19.27 10.71
N VAL A 107 22.30 -20.14 9.81
CA VAL A 107 23.55 -20.89 9.97
C VAL A 107 24.62 -19.88 10.36
N GLY A 108 25.15 -20.07 11.57
CA GLY A 108 26.10 -19.18 12.19
C GLY A 108 27.39 -19.09 11.40
N CYS A 109 28.00 -17.90 11.48
CA CYS A 109 29.43 -17.69 11.34
C CYS A 109 30.19 -18.83 12.04
N GLY A 110 31.09 -19.48 11.30
CA GLY A 110 32.08 -20.41 11.83
C GLY A 110 33.40 -20.15 11.11
N ASP A 111 34.37 -19.67 11.88
CA ASP A 111 35.71 -19.28 11.47
C ASP A 111 36.49 -20.40 10.76
N ASN A 112 37.23 -20.03 9.70
CA ASN A 112 38.61 -20.49 9.48
C ASN A 112 39.33 -19.61 8.44
#